data_AF-A0A8J6TEB6-F1
#
_entry.id   AF-A0A8J6TEB6-F1
#
_cell.length_a   1.000
_cell.length_b   1.000
_cell.length_c   1.000
_cell.angle_alpha   90.00
_cell.angle_beta   90.00
_cell.angle_gamma   90.00
#
_symmetry.space_group_name_H-M   'P 1'
#
loop_
_entity.id
_entity.type
_entity.pdbx_description
1 polymer ?
#
loop_
_entity_poly.entity_id
_entity_poly.type
_entity_poly.pdbx_seq_one_letter_code
_entity_poly.pdbx_strand_id
1 'polypeptide(L)'
;MKSWKNYFKEMAIIAGVVLLVFLMMDYNSRLDKLNQLNDKALTVRAEATEVNQTQITLQTQIAEATSDAITEREARNSGEIQEGDQRIVPLPSDGPPLPDTFIPTPVPERIKKWQVWMELFFGR
;
A
#
# COMPACT_ATOMS: atom_id res chain seq x y z
N MET A 1 -8.99 -73.57 23.11
CA MET A 1 -8.37 -72.26 23.45
C MET A 1 -7.91 -71.42 22.24
N LYS A 2 -7.76 -71.97 21.03
CA LYS A 2 -7.23 -71.23 19.87
C LYS A 2 -8.20 -70.19 19.26
N SER A 3 -9.52 -70.42 19.37
CA SER A 3 -10.55 -69.50 18.89
C SER A 3 -10.62 -68.19 19.68
N TRP A 4 -10.43 -68.22 21.00
CA TRP A 4 -10.52 -67.03 21.87
C TRP A 4 -9.43 -65.98 21.57
N LYS A 5 -8.21 -66.43 21.24
CA LYS A 5 -7.13 -65.53 20.81
C LYS A 5 -7.43 -64.81 19.48
N ASN A 6 -8.14 -65.46 18.56
CA ASN A 6 -8.50 -64.86 17.28
C ASN A 6 -9.56 -63.77 17.45
N TYR A 7 -10.59 -64.03 18.26
CA TYR A 7 -11.59 -63.00 18.60
C TYR A 7 -10.98 -61.80 19.31
N PHE A 8 -10.00 -62.00 20.20
CA PHE A 8 -9.31 -60.90 20.86
C PHE A 8 -8.48 -60.06 19.87
N LYS A 9 -7.81 -60.70 18.90
CA LYS A 9 -7.08 -60.02 17.83
C LYS A 9 -8.02 -59.23 16.92
N GLU A 10 -9.15 -59.80 16.53
CA GLU A 10 -10.18 -59.11 15.73
C GLU A 10 -10.77 -57.92 16.47
N MET A 11 -11.10 -58.06 17.75
CA MET A 11 -11.60 -56.96 18.57
C MET A 11 -10.56 -55.85 18.76
N ALA A 12 -9.28 -56.20 18.92
CA ALA A 12 -8.20 -55.21 18.99
C ALA A 12 -8.04 -54.42 17.68
N ILE A 13 -8.19 -55.08 16.52
CA ILE A 13 -8.16 -54.41 15.22
C ILE A 13 -9.36 -53.46 15.07
N ILE A 14 -10.56 -53.90 15.42
CA ILE A 14 -11.77 -53.06 15.37
C ILE A 14 -11.62 -51.86 16.30
N ALA A 15 -11.17 -52.06 17.54
CA ALA A 15 -10.92 -50.98 18.49
C ALA A 15 -9.87 -49.99 17.97
N GLY A 16 -8.81 -50.49 17.34
CA GLY A 16 -7.79 -49.65 16.71
C GLY A 16 -8.33 -48.78 15.57
N VAL A 17 -9.18 -49.35 14.71
CA VAL A 17 -9.83 -48.61 13.62
C VAL A 17 -10.79 -47.55 14.17
N VAL A 18 -11.61 -47.88 15.17
CA VAL A 18 -12.51 -46.92 15.82
C VAL A 18 -11.73 -45.76 16.43
N LEU A 19 -10.64 -46.06 17.15
CA LEU A 19 -9.77 -45.04 17.74
C LEU A 19 -9.15 -44.13 16.66
N LEU A 20 -8.72 -44.71 15.54
CA LEU A 20 -8.20 -43.94 14.40
C LEU A 20 -9.24 -42.98 13.83
N VAL A 21 -10.49 -43.43 13.66
CA VAL A 21 -11.58 -42.58 13.17
C VAL A 21 -11.84 -41.41 14.12
N PHE A 22 -11.87 -41.67 15.44
CA PHE A 22 -12.01 -40.60 16.44
C PHE A 22 -10.86 -39.60 16.40
N LEU A 23 -9.62 -40.08 16.24
CA LEU A 23 -8.45 -39.20 16.15
C LEU A 23 -8.50 -38.34 14.88
N MET A 24 -8.88 -38.92 13.74
CA MET A 24 -9.07 -38.17 12.49
C MET A 24 -10.16 -37.10 12.65
N MET A 25 -11.26 -37.42 13.32
CA MET A 25 -12.36 -36.50 13.54
C MET A 25 -11.96 -35.33 14.45
N ASP A 26 -11.27 -35.60 15.57
CA ASP A 26 -10.77 -34.54 16.47
C ASP A 26 -9.72 -33.67 15.77
N TYR A 27 -8.79 -34.28 15.04
CA TYR A 27 -7.78 -33.56 14.27
C TYR A 27 -8.41 -32.65 13.20
N ASN A 28 -9.33 -33.18 12.41
CA ASN A 28 -10.03 -32.39 11.39
C ASN A 28 -10.82 -31.24 12.01
N SER A 29 -11.51 -31.47 13.13
CA SER A 29 -12.28 -30.43 13.82
C SER A 29 -11.38 -29.30 14.34
N ARG A 30 -10.19 -29.65 14.84
CA ARG A 30 -9.19 -28.67 15.31
C ARG A 30 -8.61 -27.87 14.16
N LEU A 31 -8.29 -28.52 13.03
CA LEU A 31 -7.80 -27.85 11.83
C LEU A 31 -8.83 -26.88 11.26
N ASP A 32 -10.09 -27.30 11.16
CA ASP A 32 -11.16 -26.44 10.65
C ASP A 32 -11.33 -25.19 11.53
N LYS A 33 -11.34 -25.38 12.86
CA LYS A 33 -11.39 -24.26 13.80
C LYS A 33 -10.18 -23.33 13.69
N LEU A 34 -8.98 -23.88 13.48
CA LEU A 34 -7.75 -23.11 13.31
C LEU A 34 -7.81 -22.27 12.02
N ASN A 35 -8.24 -22.87 10.92
CA ASN A 35 -8.38 -22.20 9.63
C ASN A 35 -9.40 -21.06 9.73
N GLN A 36 -10.57 -21.32 10.31
CA GLN A 36 -11.58 -20.27 10.54
C GLN A 36 -11.05 -19.11 11.39
N LEU A 37 -10.24 -19.39 12.43
CA LEU A 37 -9.65 -18.35 13.26
C LEU A 37 -8.60 -17.53 12.49
N ASN A 38 -7.80 -18.20 11.68
CA ASN A 38 -6.77 -17.57 10.86
C ASN A 38 -7.39 -16.66 9.79
N ASP A 39 -8.42 -17.13 9.10
CA ASP A 39 -9.14 -16.32 8.10
C ASP A 39 -9.74 -15.06 8.73
N LYS A 40 -10.38 -15.19 9.90
CA LYS A 40 -10.90 -14.03 10.66
C LYS A 40 -9.77 -13.07 11.06
N ALA A 41 -8.63 -13.58 11.50
CA ALA A 41 -7.48 -12.75 11.86
C ALA A 41 -6.91 -12.01 10.64
N LEU A 42 -6.89 -12.64 9.46
CA LEU A 42 -6.47 -12.00 8.21
C LEU A 42 -7.43 -10.88 7.81
N THR A 43 -8.74 -11.09 7.89
CA THR A 43 -9.74 -10.05 7.61
C THR A 43 -9.59 -8.85 8.55
N VAL A 44 -9.52 -9.09 9.86
CA VAL A 44 -9.37 -8.00 10.85
C VAL A 44 -8.06 -7.24 10.66
N ARG A 45 -6.97 -7.92 10.31
CA ARG A 45 -5.69 -7.27 10.00
C ARG A 45 -5.79 -6.39 8.76
N ALA A 46 -6.45 -6.86 7.71
CA ALA A 46 -6.65 -6.08 6.49
C ALA A 46 -7.47 -4.81 6.77
N GLU A 47 -8.59 -4.94 7.49
CA GLU A 47 -9.42 -3.81 7.92
C GLU A 47 -8.63 -2.82 8.78
N ALA A 48 -7.83 -3.31 9.74
CA ALA A 48 -6.99 -2.46 10.59
C ALA A 48 -5.91 -1.73 9.78
N THR A 49 -5.32 -2.36 8.77
CA THR A 49 -4.35 -1.70 7.87
C THR A 49 -5.02 -0.61 7.04
N GLU A 50 -6.21 -0.86 6.51
CA GLU A 50 -6.97 0.14 5.74
C GLU A 50 -7.34 1.37 6.59
N VAL A 51 -7.82 1.14 7.81
CA VAL A 51 -8.15 2.21 8.75
C VAL A 51 -6.91 3.02 9.15
N ASN A 52 -5.80 2.36 9.46
CA ASN A 52 -4.55 3.05 9.80
C ASN A 52 -4.03 3.87 8.62
N GLN A 53 -4.08 3.34 7.40
CA GLN A 53 -3.64 4.07 6.21
C GLN A 53 -4.49 5.32 5.98
N THR A 54 -5.82 5.19 6.14
CA THR A 54 -6.76 6.30 6.04
C THR A 54 -6.48 7.36 7.11
N GLN A 55 -6.23 6.93 8.34
CA GLN A 55 -5.88 7.83 9.44
C GLN A 55 -4.61 8.62 9.15
N ILE A 56 -3.55 7.97 8.65
CA ILE A 56 -2.29 8.64 8.27
C ILE A 56 -2.57 9.68 7.18
N THR A 57 -3.30 9.31 6.13
CA THR A 57 -3.64 10.24 5.05
C THR A 57 -4.42 11.45 5.56
N LEU A 58 -5.41 11.25 6.43
CA LEU A 58 -6.18 12.35 7.02
C LEU A 58 -5.30 13.23 7.92
N GLN A 59 -4.41 12.64 8.72
CA GLN A 59 -3.46 13.41 9.54
C GLN A 59 -2.52 14.25 8.67
N THR A 60 -2.03 13.70 7.56
CA THR A 60 -1.21 14.45 6.60
C THR A 60 -1.98 15.61 5.98
N GLN A 61 -3.23 15.38 5.55
CA GLN A 61 -4.07 16.45 4.99
C GLN A 61 -4.35 17.56 6.01
N ILE A 62 -4.59 17.21 7.27
CA ILE A 62 -4.76 18.20 8.34
C ILE A 62 -3.46 19.00 8.52
N ALA A 63 -2.31 18.33 8.62
CA ALA A 63 -1.02 18.99 8.78
C ALA A 63 -0.72 19.94 7.61
N GLU A 64 -0.96 19.51 6.37
CA GLU A 64 -0.83 20.36 5.18
C GLU A 64 -1.80 21.55 5.22
N ALA A 65 -3.08 21.32 5.51
CA ALA A 65 -4.09 22.38 5.59
C ALA A 65 -3.79 23.41 6.69
N THR A 66 -3.22 22.99 7.82
CA THR A 66 -2.80 23.88 8.91
C THR A 66 -1.40 24.48 8.70
N SER A 67 -0.70 24.13 7.62
CA SER A 67 0.65 24.62 7.40
C SER A 67 0.66 26.08 6.93
N ASP A 68 1.63 26.84 7.45
CA ASP A 68 1.84 28.24 7.08
C ASP A 68 2.10 28.40 5.58
N ALA A 69 2.76 27.43 4.95
CA ALA A 69 3.06 27.46 3.51
C ALA A 69 1.79 27.43 2.64
N ILE A 70 0.77 26.66 3.05
CA ILE A 70 -0.51 26.62 2.32
C ILE A 70 -1.31 27.89 2.57
N THR A 71 -1.29 28.40 3.80
CA THR A 71 -1.93 29.67 4.16
C THR A 71 -1.32 30.84 3.40
N GLU A 72 0.02 30.92 3.35
CA GLU A 72 0.77 31.93 2.61
C GLU A 72 0.47 31.84 1.11
N ARG A 73 0.47 30.63 0.54
CA ARG A 73 0.12 30.44 -0.88
C ARG A 73 -1.29 30.94 -1.20
N GLU A 74 -2.26 30.67 -0.33
CA GLU A 74 -3.63 31.16 -0.51
C GLU A 74 -3.72 32.67 -0.31
N ALA A 75 -2.99 33.24 0.65
CA ALA A 75 -2.88 34.69 0.84
C ALA A 75 -2.32 35.37 -0.42
N ARG A 76 -1.26 34.82 -1.04
CA ARG A 76 -0.72 35.34 -2.31
C ARG A 76 -1.71 35.25 -3.47
N ASN A 77 -2.46 34.14 -3.57
CA ASN A 77 -3.47 33.94 -4.61
C ASN A 77 -4.67 34.90 -4.47
N SER A 78 -5.10 35.15 -3.23
CA SER A 78 -6.19 36.08 -2.92
C SER A 78 -5.77 37.55 -3.00
N GLY A 79 -4.47 37.82 -3.18
CA GLY A 79 -3.92 39.17 -3.28
C GLY A 79 -3.77 39.86 -1.92
N GLU A 80 -3.80 39.09 -0.83
CA GLU A 80 -3.43 39.54 0.51
C GLU A 80 -1.94 39.90 0.54
N ILE A 81 -1.58 40.87 1.38
CA ILE A 81 -0.26 41.48 1.45
C ILE A 81 0.26 41.42 2.89
N GLN A 82 1.52 41.02 3.05
CA GLN A 82 2.18 40.92 4.34
C GLN A 82 2.91 42.24 4.68
N GLU A 83 3.18 42.48 5.96
CA GLU A 83 3.96 43.66 6.37
C GLU A 83 5.36 43.62 5.73
N GLY A 84 5.65 44.62 4.89
CA GLY A 84 6.92 44.72 4.15
C GLY A 84 6.81 44.43 2.65
N ASP A 85 5.68 43.92 2.16
CA ASP A 85 5.47 43.69 0.73
C ASP A 85 5.31 45.00 -0.06
N GLN A 86 6.00 45.10 -1.22
CA GLN A 86 5.85 46.21 -2.16
C GLN A 86 4.97 45.80 -3.34
N ARG A 87 3.84 46.47 -3.52
CA ARG A 87 2.92 46.23 -4.64
C ARG A 87 3.53 46.76 -5.94
N ILE A 88 4.09 45.88 -6.75
CA ILE A 88 4.56 46.21 -8.10
C ILE A 88 3.36 46.11 -9.05
N VAL A 89 2.94 47.22 -9.61
CA VAL A 89 1.94 47.26 -10.69
C VAL A 89 2.72 47.30 -12.02
N PRO A 90 2.64 46.26 -12.86
CA PRO A 90 3.24 46.31 -14.19
C PRO A 90 2.57 47.42 -14.99
N LEU A 91 3.34 48.44 -15.35
CA LEU A 91 2.90 49.43 -16.33
C LEU A 91 3.12 48.84 -17.72
N PRO A 92 2.16 49.00 -18.66
CA PRO A 92 2.41 48.62 -20.04
C PRO A 92 3.61 49.40 -20.56
N SER A 93 4.56 48.72 -21.21
CA SER A 93 5.68 49.41 -21.84
C SER A 93 5.16 50.23 -23.02
N ASP A 94 5.55 51.49 -23.13
CA ASP A 94 5.32 52.32 -24.31
C ASP A 94 6.22 51.83 -25.46
N GLY A 95 5.83 50.74 -26.11
CA GLY A 95 6.60 50.14 -27.21
C GLY A 95 5.93 48.90 -27.79
N PRO A 96 6.24 48.53 -29.04
CA PRO A 96 5.80 47.26 -29.60
C PRO A 96 6.30 46.12 -28.68
N PRO A 97 5.49 45.08 -28.44
CA PRO A 97 5.95 43.92 -27.69
C PRO A 97 7.24 43.39 -28.33
N LEU A 98 8.25 43.15 -27.49
CA LEU A 98 9.47 42.47 -27.95
C LEU A 98 9.04 41.14 -28.59
N PRO A 99 9.59 40.76 -29.76
CA PRO A 99 9.29 39.47 -30.34
C PRO A 99 9.66 38.39 -29.32
N ASP A 100 8.70 37.50 -29.04
CA ASP A 100 8.94 36.33 -28.20
C ASP A 100 10.15 35.59 -28.80
N THR A 101 11.27 35.64 -28.07
CA THR A 101 12.41 34.81 -28.42
C THR A 101 12.03 33.41 -27.97
N PHE A 102 11.36 32.67 -28.85
CA PHE A 102 11.03 31.28 -28.61
C PHE A 102 12.36 30.52 -28.52
N ILE A 103 12.85 30.30 -27.31
CA ILE A 103 13.95 29.37 -27.08
C ILE A 103 13.29 27.99 -27.24
N PRO A 104 13.59 27.24 -28.32
CA PRO A 104 13.01 25.92 -28.48
C PRO A 104 13.39 25.09 -27.25
N THR A 105 12.39 24.57 -26.56
CA THR A 105 12.63 23.60 -25.49
C THR A 105 13.44 22.45 -26.10
N PRO A 106 14.61 22.11 -25.56
CA PRO A 106 15.38 20.99 -26.08
C PRO A 106 14.48 19.76 -25.98
N VAL A 107 14.17 19.14 -27.12
CA VAL A 107 13.41 17.91 -27.15
C VAL A 107 14.26 16.88 -26.41
N PRO A 108 13.78 16.31 -25.28
CA PRO A 108 14.54 15.29 -24.59
C PRO A 108 14.77 14.14 -25.56
N GLU A 109 16.03 13.78 -25.78
CA GLU A 109 16.38 12.66 -26.62
C GLU A 109 15.73 11.41 -26.04
N ARG A 110 14.84 10.77 -26.81
CA ARG A 110 14.12 9.58 -26.35
C ARG A 110 15.09 8.41 -26.31
N ILE A 111 15.75 8.22 -25.18
CA ILE A 111 16.60 7.06 -24.94
C ILE A 111 15.75 5.79 -25.04
N LYS A 112 16.17 4.84 -25.87
CA LYS A 112 15.47 3.56 -26.03
C LYS A 112 15.72 2.71 -24.79
N LYS A 113 14.72 1.96 -24.32
CA LYS A 113 14.83 1.12 -23.10
C LYS A 113 16.07 0.22 -23.09
N TRP A 114 16.48 -0.34 -24.23
CA TRP A 114 17.66 -1.20 -24.32
C TRP A 114 18.98 -0.46 -24.05
N GLN A 115 19.07 0.85 -24.37
CA GLN A 115 20.25 1.66 -24.08
C GLN A 115 20.40 1.87 -22.57
N VAL A 116 19.29 2.06 -21.86
CA VAL A 116 19.26 2.14 -20.39
C VAL A 116 19.76 0.82 -19.78
N TRP A 117 19.32 -0.32 -20.31
CA TRP A 117 19.79 -1.63 -19.85
C TRP A 117 21.28 -1.85 -20.13
N MET A 118 21.77 -1.47 -21.31
CA MET A 118 23.21 -1.56 -21.63
C MET A 118 24.06 -0.71 -20.69
N GLU A 119 23.66 0.52 -20.41
CA GLU A 119 24.37 1.40 -19.46
C GLU A 119 24.38 0.81 -18.05
N LEU A 120 23.26 0.24 -17.59
CA LEU A 120 23.16 -0.35 -16.26
C LEU A 120 24.10 -1.57 -16.06
N PHE A 121 24.32 -2.36 -17.11
CA PHE A 121 25.12 -3.59 -17.03
C PHE A 121 26.57 -3.42 -17.48
N PHE A 122 26.87 -2.43 -18.34
CA PHE A 122 28.17 -2.28 -18.99
C PHE A 122 28.70 -0.84 -19.00
N GLY A 123 27.95 0.12 -18.45
CA GLY A 123 28.47 1.46 -18.12
C GLY A 123 29.53 1.35 -17.03
N ARG A 124 30.55 2.22 -17.09
CA ARG A 124 31.62 2.25 -16.08
C ARG A 124 31.15 2.86 -14.77
#